data_AF-A0A2A2SBT2-F1
#
_entry.id   AF-A0A2A2SBT2-F1
#
_cell.length_a   1.000
_cell.length_b   1.000
_cell.length_c   1.000
_cell.angle_alpha   90.00
_cell.angle_beta   90.00
_cell.angle_gamma   90.00
#
_symmetry.space_group_name_H-M   'P 1'
#
loop_
_entity.id
_entity.type
_entity.pdbx_description
1 polymer ?
#
loop_
_entity_poly.entity_id
_entity_poly.type
_entity_poly.pdbx_seq_one_letter_code
_entity_poly.pdbx_strand_id
1 'polypeptide(L)'
;MRLWRISDWLTLDGVGGLTVGGRWHHAGRPIVYAADSSALALLEVLVHQHRAVRPAPYQLLEVEAPDDLAITDWPAGQDQHDAPFTADWGDAFLRAATTPLARVPSVIAPASWNYLLNPLHPDAARVRIVQAARWPWDARLFGRG
;
A
#
# COMPACT_ATOMS: atom_id res chain seq x y z
N MET A 1 13.76 -5.82 -4.24
CA MET A 1 13.01 -4.70 -4.83
C MET A 1 12.80 -3.57 -3.82
N ARG A 2 12.57 -2.34 -4.31
CA ARG A 2 12.21 -1.17 -3.50
C ARG A 2 10.71 -0.91 -3.62
N LEU A 3 10.06 -0.71 -2.49
CA LEU A 3 8.66 -0.34 -2.36
C LEU A 3 8.55 0.96 -1.55
N TRP A 4 7.44 1.66 -1.70
CA TRP A 4 7.25 2.98 -1.09
C TRP A 4 5.92 3.05 -0.35
N ARG A 5 5.94 3.63 0.85
CA ARG A 5 4.73 3.83 1.67
C ARG A 5 4.74 5.22 2.26
N ILE A 6 3.59 5.88 2.28
CA ILE A 6 3.38 7.09 3.08
C ILE A 6 2.56 6.71 4.31
N SER A 7 3.09 6.97 5.49
CA SER A 7 2.45 6.64 6.76
C SER A 7 3.09 7.41 7.90
N ASP A 8 2.33 7.72 8.94
CA ASP A 8 2.88 8.32 10.17
C ASP A 8 3.55 7.29 11.10
N TRP A 9 3.49 6.00 10.75
CA TRP A 9 4.01 4.89 11.55
C TRP A 9 5.27 4.32 10.92
N LEU A 10 6.33 4.15 11.74
CA LEU A 10 7.59 3.52 11.35
C LEU A 10 7.56 1.99 11.52
N THR A 11 6.42 1.37 11.23
CA THR A 11 6.21 -0.08 11.36
C THR A 11 5.55 -0.65 10.11
N LEU A 12 5.73 -1.96 9.92
CA LEU A 12 5.06 -2.75 8.88
C LEU A 12 4.14 -3.82 9.51
N ASP A 13 3.60 -3.55 10.69
CA ASP A 13 2.70 -4.46 11.42
C ASP A 13 1.27 -4.49 10.86
N GLY A 14 0.90 -3.48 10.07
CA GLY A 14 -0.39 -3.39 9.39
C GLY A 14 -1.59 -3.24 10.31
N VAL A 15 -1.41 -2.86 11.58
CA VAL A 15 -2.50 -2.89 12.59
C VAL A 15 -3.72 -2.02 12.24
N GLY A 16 -3.55 -1.00 11.40
CA GLY A 16 -4.66 -0.17 10.90
C GLY A 16 -5.73 -0.98 10.16
N GLY A 17 -5.35 -2.06 9.47
CA GLY A 17 -6.30 -2.96 8.79
C GLY A 17 -7.23 -3.72 9.73
N LEU A 18 -6.94 -3.75 11.03
CA LEU A 18 -7.84 -4.34 12.03
C LEU A 18 -9.13 -3.52 12.19
N THR A 19 -9.07 -2.20 11.97
CA THR A 19 -10.19 -1.28 12.25
C THR A 19 -10.74 -0.60 11.01
N VAL A 20 -9.93 -0.48 9.95
CA VAL A 20 -10.30 0.22 8.71
C VAL A 20 -10.02 -0.69 7.52
N GLY A 21 -11.03 -0.91 6.68
CA GLY A 21 -10.88 -1.62 5.41
C GLY A 21 -10.33 -0.71 4.31
N GLY A 22 -9.98 -1.30 3.17
CA GLY A 22 -9.47 -0.58 2.00
C GLY A 22 -9.94 -1.23 0.70
N ARG A 23 -9.36 -0.80 -0.43
CA ARG A 23 -9.67 -1.39 -1.75
C ARG A 23 -9.44 -2.91 -1.78
N TRP A 24 -8.43 -3.39 -1.09
CA TRP A 24 -7.94 -4.77 -1.19
C TRP A 24 -8.09 -5.57 0.10
N HIS A 25 -8.91 -5.13 1.06
CA HIS A 25 -9.23 -5.93 2.26
C HIS A 25 -10.44 -5.36 2.99
N HIS A 26 -11.16 -6.23 3.70
CA HIS A 26 -12.10 -5.78 4.72
C HIS A 26 -11.38 -5.51 6.05
N ALA A 27 -11.99 -4.69 6.90
CA ALA A 27 -11.48 -4.47 8.26
C ALA A 27 -11.46 -5.79 9.05
N GLY A 28 -10.48 -5.91 9.95
CA GLY A 28 -10.35 -7.02 10.89
C GLY A 28 -9.05 -7.80 10.77
N ARG A 29 -8.15 -7.42 9.86
CA ARG A 29 -6.89 -8.14 9.63
C ARG A 29 -5.73 -7.19 9.34
N PRO A 30 -4.52 -7.46 9.85
CA PRO A 30 -3.38 -6.59 9.57
C PRO A 30 -2.96 -6.70 8.11
N ILE A 31 -2.68 -5.55 7.50
CA ILE A 31 -2.18 -5.44 6.13
C ILE A 31 -1.40 -4.15 5.95
N VAL A 32 -0.38 -4.20 5.11
CA VAL A 32 0.42 -3.04 4.74
C VAL A 32 0.31 -2.80 3.24
N TYR A 33 -0.06 -1.57 2.88
CA TYR A 33 -0.06 -1.09 1.50
C TYR A 33 1.26 -0.39 1.20
N ALA A 34 1.85 -0.73 0.07
CA ALA A 34 2.99 -0.04 -0.52
C ALA A 34 2.82 0.09 -2.03
N ALA A 35 3.59 0.96 -2.65
CA ALA A 35 3.60 1.21 -4.08
C ALA A 35 4.97 0.84 -4.68
N ASP A 36 5.00 0.55 -5.98
CA ASP A 36 6.23 0.33 -6.74
C ASP A 36 7.12 1.59 -6.88
N SER A 37 6.55 2.77 -6.62
CA SER A 37 7.22 4.05 -6.76
C SER A 37 6.74 5.06 -5.73
N SER A 38 7.62 5.99 -5.36
CA SER A 38 7.29 7.07 -4.43
C SER A 38 6.21 8.02 -5.00
N ALA A 39 6.21 8.21 -6.33
CA ALA A 39 5.19 8.99 -7.02
C ALA A 39 3.80 8.34 -6.92
N LEU A 40 3.70 7.02 -7.07
CA LEU A 40 2.43 6.32 -6.91
C LEU A 40 1.95 6.36 -5.45
N ALA A 41 2.84 6.13 -4.47
CA ALA A 41 2.48 6.26 -3.05
C ALA A 41 1.91 7.65 -2.72
N LEU A 42 2.48 8.70 -3.31
CA LEU A 42 2.00 10.07 -3.17
C LEU A 42 0.60 10.25 -3.80
N LEU A 43 0.42 9.73 -5.02
CA LEU A 43 -0.84 9.83 -5.74
C LEU A 43 -1.99 9.11 -5.01
N GLU A 44 -1.73 7.92 -4.47
CA GLU A 44 -2.68 7.17 -3.64
C GLU A 44 -3.18 8.00 -2.46
N VAL A 45 -2.26 8.65 -1.72
CA VAL A 45 -2.63 9.53 -0.60
C VAL A 45 -3.45 10.74 -1.07
N LEU A 46 -3.06 11.38 -2.18
CA LEU A 46 -3.72 12.58 -2.69
C LEU A 46 -5.13 12.36 -3.21
N VAL A 47 -5.44 11.15 -3.70
CA VAL A 47 -6.80 10.80 -4.15
C VAL A 47 -7.69 10.42 -2.98
N HIS A 48 -7.14 9.79 -1.94
CA HIS A 48 -7.91 9.35 -0.78
C HIS A 48 -8.08 10.43 0.31
N GLN A 49 -7.27 11.49 0.34
CA GLN A 49 -7.41 12.60 1.28
C GLN A 49 -8.37 13.70 0.78
N HIS A 50 -9.32 14.12 1.63
CA HIS A 50 -10.19 15.27 1.37
C HIS A 50 -9.38 16.59 1.42
N ARG A 51 -9.34 17.30 0.29
CA ARG A 51 -8.44 18.43 -0.03
C ARG A 51 -8.74 19.78 0.68
N ALA A 52 -9.45 19.79 1.80
CA ALA A 52 -9.96 21.03 2.37
C ALA A 52 -8.90 21.87 3.13
N VAL A 53 -7.80 21.26 3.59
CA VAL A 53 -6.73 21.95 4.35
C VAL A 53 -5.38 21.42 3.87
N ARG A 54 -4.35 22.28 3.81
CA ARG A 54 -2.98 21.86 3.51
C ARG A 54 -2.55 20.80 4.54
N PRO A 55 -2.25 19.55 4.13
CA PRO A 55 -1.90 18.52 5.07
C PRO A 55 -0.54 18.80 5.72
N ALA A 56 -0.33 18.26 6.92
CA ALA A 56 0.98 18.23 7.56
C ALA A 56 2.02 17.55 6.64
N PRO A 57 3.34 17.85 6.79
CA PRO A 57 4.38 17.14 6.06
C PRO A 57 4.22 15.63 6.15
N TYR A 58 4.25 14.94 5.01
CA TYR A 58 4.06 13.50 4.96
C TYR A 58 5.37 12.77 5.28
N GLN A 59 5.28 11.62 5.91
CA GLN A 59 6.43 10.73 6.11
C GLN A 59 6.44 9.68 4.99
N LEU A 60 7.52 9.69 4.21
CA LEU A 60 7.79 8.73 3.15
C LEU A 60 8.75 7.66 3.68
N LEU A 61 8.34 6.41 3.52
CA LEU A 61 9.08 5.21 3.88
C LEU A 61 9.58 4.53 2.61
N GLU A 62 10.88 4.26 2.57
CA GLU A 62 11.48 3.35 1.61
C GLU A 62 11.54 1.96 2.25
N VAL A 63 10.92 0.99 1.58
CA VAL A 63 10.78 -0.38 2.05
C VAL A 63 11.57 -1.30 1.13
N GLU A 64 12.42 -2.13 1.71
CA GLU A 64 13.15 -3.18 1.02
C GLU A 64 12.42 -4.51 1.18
N ALA A 65 12.13 -5.17 0.06
CA ALA A 65 11.71 -6.55 0.02
C ALA A 65 12.74 -7.34 -0.80
N PRO A 66 13.30 -8.45 -0.29
CA PRO A 66 14.20 -9.30 -1.08
C PRO A 66 13.57 -9.76 -2.40
N ASP A 67 14.36 -9.84 -3.47
CA ASP A 67 13.86 -10.20 -4.81
C ASP A 67 13.42 -11.67 -4.94
N ASP A 68 13.84 -12.51 -4.00
CA ASP A 68 13.48 -13.94 -3.91
C ASP A 68 12.20 -14.19 -3.09
N LEU A 69 11.56 -13.14 -2.53
CA LEU A 69 10.27 -13.32 -1.88
C LEU A 69 9.21 -13.75 -2.89
N ALA A 70 8.43 -14.76 -2.52
CA ALA A 70 7.27 -15.16 -3.32
C ALA A 70 6.22 -14.04 -3.35
N ILE A 71 5.56 -13.88 -4.49
CA ILE A 71 4.56 -12.84 -4.72
C ILE A 71 3.35 -13.48 -5.38
N THR A 72 2.16 -13.20 -4.84
CA THR A 72 0.90 -13.54 -5.49
C THR A 72 0.48 -12.39 -6.41
N ASP A 73 0.38 -12.65 -7.71
CA ASP A 73 -0.12 -11.67 -8.67
C ASP A 73 -1.65 -11.59 -8.67
N TRP A 74 -2.17 -10.37 -8.86
CA TRP A 74 -3.56 -10.16 -9.20
C TRP A 74 -3.97 -10.99 -10.43
N PRO A 75 -5.07 -11.75 -10.37
CA PRO A 75 -5.53 -12.58 -11.49
C PRO A 75 -5.81 -11.76 -12.75
N ALA A 76 -5.24 -12.21 -13.88
CA ALA A 76 -5.44 -11.58 -15.17
C ALA A 76 -6.93 -11.57 -15.58
N GLY A 77 -7.37 -10.47 -16.19
CA GLY A 77 -8.73 -10.31 -16.71
C GLY A 77 -9.81 -10.03 -15.65
N GLN A 78 -9.43 -9.96 -14.36
CA GLN A 78 -10.36 -9.55 -13.31
C GLN A 78 -10.43 -8.03 -13.19
N ASP A 79 -11.63 -7.50 -12.95
CA ASP A 79 -11.85 -6.06 -12.83
C ASP A 79 -11.38 -5.53 -11.47
N GLN A 80 -10.34 -4.70 -11.50
CA GLN A 80 -9.81 -4.01 -10.33
C GLN A 80 -10.70 -2.86 -9.81
N HIS A 81 -11.77 -2.50 -10.52
CA HIS A 81 -12.73 -1.48 -10.09
C HIS A 81 -13.91 -2.06 -9.30
N ASP A 82 -14.11 -3.39 -9.35
CA ASP A 82 -15.10 -4.08 -8.52
C ASP A 82 -14.61 -4.11 -7.06
N ALA A 83 -15.07 -3.12 -6.28
CA ALA A 83 -14.64 -2.91 -4.91
C ALA A 83 -14.95 -4.12 -3.98
N PRO A 84 -16.15 -4.72 -4.00
CA PRO A 84 -16.41 -5.97 -3.28
C PRO A 84 -15.45 -7.10 -3.67
N PHE A 85 -15.30 -7.36 -4.97
CA PHE A 85 -14.45 -8.47 -5.45
C PHE A 85 -12.98 -8.30 -5.05
N THR A 86 -12.43 -7.08 -5.20
CA THR A 86 -11.04 -6.77 -4.84
C THR A 86 -10.76 -6.93 -3.35
N ALA A 87 -11.72 -6.56 -2.48
CA ALA A 87 -11.60 -6.76 -1.04
C ALA A 87 -11.68 -8.25 -0.66
N ASP A 88 -12.62 -8.99 -1.23
CA ASP A 88 -12.76 -10.44 -1.00
C ASP A 88 -11.51 -11.23 -1.42
N TRP A 89 -10.94 -10.88 -2.58
CA TRP A 89 -9.71 -11.49 -3.06
C TRP A 89 -8.53 -11.20 -2.13
N GLY A 90 -8.36 -9.96 -1.68
CA GLY A 90 -7.25 -9.61 -0.81
C GLY A 90 -7.38 -10.23 0.58
N ASP A 91 -8.60 -10.35 1.10
CA ASP A 91 -8.88 -11.13 2.31
C ASP A 91 -8.51 -12.61 2.13
N ALA A 92 -8.82 -13.20 0.98
CA ALA A 92 -8.45 -14.58 0.65
C ALA A 92 -6.92 -14.75 0.58
N PHE A 93 -6.21 -13.82 -0.08
CA PHE A 93 -4.74 -13.76 -0.10
C PHE A 93 -4.17 -13.73 1.33
N LEU A 94 -4.63 -12.79 2.15
CA LEU A 94 -4.18 -12.63 3.52
C LEU A 94 -4.47 -13.91 4.33
N ARG A 95 -5.60 -14.61 4.09
CA ARG A 95 -6.03 -15.81 4.85
C ARG A 95 -5.19 -17.02 4.46
N ALA A 96 -4.95 -17.18 3.16
CA ALA A 96 -4.17 -18.28 2.64
C ALA A 96 -2.72 -18.21 3.11
N ALA A 97 -2.18 -16.99 3.27
CA ALA A 97 -0.82 -16.75 3.74
C ALA A 97 0.22 -17.63 3.01
N THR A 98 0.03 -17.82 1.71
CA THR A 98 0.90 -18.62 0.85
C THR A 98 2.15 -17.85 0.41
N THR A 99 2.05 -16.53 0.36
CA THR A 99 3.14 -15.61 0.03
C THR A 99 3.10 -14.40 0.96
N PRO A 100 4.24 -13.74 1.24
CA PRO A 100 4.27 -12.54 2.07
C PRO A 100 3.71 -11.31 1.36
N LEU A 101 3.81 -11.28 0.03
CA LEU A 101 3.43 -10.13 -0.79
C LEU A 101 2.39 -10.55 -1.83
N ALA A 102 1.45 -9.65 -2.10
CA ALA A 102 0.64 -9.67 -3.30
C ALA A 102 0.90 -8.42 -4.14
N ARG A 103 1.01 -8.57 -5.46
CA ARG A 103 1.13 -7.45 -6.41
C ARG A 103 -0.23 -7.22 -7.07
N VAL A 104 -0.74 -6.01 -6.95
CA VAL A 104 -2.07 -5.62 -7.44
C VAL A 104 -1.99 -4.36 -8.29
N PRO A 105 -2.81 -4.22 -9.34
CA PRO A 105 -2.77 -3.03 -10.18
C PRO A 105 -3.17 -1.81 -9.37
N SER A 106 -2.57 -0.66 -9.66
CA SER A 106 -3.10 0.61 -9.15
C SER A 106 -4.39 0.96 -9.90
N VAL A 107 -5.44 1.29 -9.16
CA VAL A 107 -6.75 1.71 -9.74
C VAL A 107 -6.68 3.15 -10.27
N ILE A 108 -5.72 3.95 -9.77
CA ILE A 108 -5.61 5.38 -10.08
C ILE A 108 -4.70 5.63 -11.28
N ALA A 109 -3.52 5.01 -11.28
CA ALA A 109 -2.51 5.13 -12.31
C ALA A 109 -2.39 3.83 -13.13
N PRO A 110 -2.69 3.87 -14.44
CA PRO A 110 -2.47 2.75 -15.34
C PRO A 110 -1.00 2.31 -15.36
N ALA A 111 -0.77 1.03 -15.68
CA ALA A 111 0.57 0.43 -15.82
C ALA A 111 1.48 0.59 -14.58
N SER A 112 0.89 0.84 -13.41
CA SER A 112 1.58 0.98 -12.13
C SER A 112 1.03 -0.04 -11.13
N TRP A 113 1.84 -0.43 -10.15
CA TRP A 113 1.53 -1.53 -9.23
C TRP A 113 1.62 -1.12 -7.77
N ASN A 114 0.63 -1.56 -7.00
CA ASN A 114 0.68 -1.58 -5.55
C ASN A 114 1.06 -2.99 -5.06
N TYR A 115 1.54 -3.05 -3.83
CA TYR A 115 1.90 -4.26 -3.12
C TYR A 115 1.19 -4.31 -1.77
N LEU A 116 0.61 -5.47 -1.48
CA LEU A 116 -0.01 -5.79 -0.20
C LEU A 116 0.95 -6.72 0.54
N LEU A 117 1.49 -6.26 1.66
CA LEU A 117 2.26 -7.09 2.57
C LEU A 117 1.31 -7.67 3.62
N ASN A 118 1.37 -9.00 3.77
CA ASN A 118 0.72 -9.74 4.83
C ASN A 118 1.67 -9.82 6.04
N PRO A 119 1.47 -9.02 7.11
CA PRO A 119 2.40 -9.00 8.24
C PRO A 119 2.41 -10.30 9.04
N LEU A 120 1.38 -11.15 8.88
CA LEU A 120 1.26 -12.43 9.55
C LEU A 120 1.96 -13.59 8.81
N HIS A 121 2.48 -13.35 7.61
CA HIS A 121 3.27 -14.35 6.89
C HIS A 121 4.66 -14.49 7.55
N PRO A 122 5.22 -15.72 7.73
CA PRO A 122 6.54 -15.91 8.35
C PRO A 122 7.68 -15.10 7.72
N ASP A 123 7.71 -15.03 6.38
CA ASP A 123 8.71 -14.25 5.64
C ASP A 123 8.48 -12.73 5.64
N ALA A 124 7.38 -12.22 6.22
CA ALA A 124 7.12 -10.78 6.27
C ALA A 124 8.22 -10.02 7.03
N ALA A 125 8.87 -10.67 8.00
CA ALA A 125 9.99 -10.11 8.76
C ALA A 125 11.23 -9.80 7.89
N ARG A 126 11.30 -10.36 6.68
CA ARG A 126 12.36 -10.07 5.69
C ARG A 126 12.11 -8.74 4.98
N VAL A 127 10.90 -8.20 5.02
CA VAL A 127 10.55 -6.89 4.48
C VAL A 127 10.83 -5.82 5.53
N ARG A 128 11.63 -4.82 5.20
CA ARG A 128 12.13 -3.83 6.17
C ARG A 128 12.05 -2.41 5.66
N ILE A 129 11.74 -1.47 6.55
CA ILE A 129 11.92 -0.04 6.28
C ILE A 129 13.43 0.23 6.32
N VAL A 130 13.99 0.73 5.22
CA VAL A 130 15.42 1.07 5.13
C VAL A 130 15.67 2.57 5.27
N GLN A 131 14.66 3.39 4.97
CA GLN A 131 14.74 4.83 5.13
C GLN A 131 13.36 5.40 5.48
N ALA A 132 13.34 6.44 6.30
CA ALA A 132 12.16 7.22 6.58
C ALA A 132 12.52 8.71 6.59
N ALA A 133 11.78 9.51 5.83
CA ALA A 133 12.00 10.95 5.76
C ALA A 133 10.67 11.69 5.71
N ARG A 134 10.59 12.84 6.41
CA ARG A 134 9.45 13.74 6.31
C ARG A 134 9.68 14.75 5.20
N TRP A 135 8.70 14.91 4.32
CA TRP A 135 8.73 15.82 3.20
C TRP A 135 7.57 16.82 3.28
N PRO A 136 7.82 18.11 3.01
CA PRO A 136 6.73 19.05 2.83
C PRO A 136 5.96 18.70 1.55
N TRP A 137 4.67 18.98 1.54
CA TRP A 137 3.92 18.90 0.31
C TRP A 137 4.29 20.03 -0.66
N ASP A 138 4.38 19.73 -1.95
CA ASP A 138 4.52 20.76 -2.97
C ASP A 138 3.22 21.58 -3.07
N ALA A 139 3.32 22.89 -2.89
CA ALA A 139 2.17 23.79 -2.88
C ALA A 139 1.37 23.74 -4.20
N ARG A 140 2.01 23.40 -5.33
CA ARG A 140 1.35 23.32 -6.64
C ARG A 140 0.31 22.19 -6.72
N LEU A 141 0.38 21.20 -5.82
CA LEU A 141 -0.57 20.08 -5.77
C LEU A 141 -1.97 20.48 -5.28
N PHE A 142 -2.09 21.61 -4.58
CA PHE A 142 -3.35 22.06 -3.95
C PHE A 142 -3.92 23.34 -4.54
N GLY A 143 -3.46 23.73 -5.74
CA GLY A 143 -3.81 25.00 -6.37
C GLY A 143 -2.90 26.13 -5.90
N ARG A 144 -2.78 27.18 -6.74
CA ARG A 144 -2.12 28.41 -6.33
C ARG A 144 -3.02 29.08 -5.28
N GLY A 145 -2.44 29.42 -4.13
CA GLY A 145 -3.05 30.45 -3.27
C GLY A 145 -3.17 31.76 -4.02
#